data_AF-A0A932ZVC5-F1
#
_entry.id   AF-A0A932ZVC5-F1
#
_cell.length_a   1.000
_cell.length_b   1.000
_cell.length_c   1.000
_cell.angle_alpha   90.00
_cell.angle_beta   90.00
_cell.angle_gamma   90.00
#
_symmetry.space_group_name_H-M   'P 1'
#
loop_
_entity.id
_entity.type
_entity.pdbx_description
1 polymer ?
#
loop_
_entity_poly.entity_id
_entity_poly.type
_entity_poly.pdbx_seq_one_letter_code
_entity_poly.pdbx_strand_id
1 'polypeptide(L)'
;MTPPLHDYPWVFRRDDIDLLEDELEDLYETFHRSEDGSSFESAVLGEQLETEEQSDRELSVRLGFDVLEPPPPAVLSARESIDPPSDAFELWQQELTHRRFHPLYQQAKRWTVGVKSVAKRGYEQGGGYAGECFRVYANVNLVPLKIFTALCEEMHEDLVGWEIALEEYRLALMYIDRILESLSLMSLSLEMSDWVQTSRVGAMELREALLSARSNLSRRKQNFL
;
A
#
# COMPACT_ATOMS: atom_id res chain seq x y z
N MET A 1 4.60 0.97 43.92
CA MET A 1 3.19 0.77 43.51
C MET A 1 2.97 1.62 42.28
N THR A 2 3.12 1.00 41.10
CA THR A 2 2.78 1.62 39.81
C THR A 2 1.27 1.61 39.68
N PRO A 3 0.61 2.73 39.34
CA PRO A 3 -0.83 2.72 39.09
C PRO A 3 -1.13 1.82 37.87
N PRO A 4 -2.31 1.18 37.83
CA PRO A 4 -2.71 0.40 36.66
C PRO A 4 -2.79 1.34 35.46
N LEU A 5 -2.14 0.96 34.35
CA LEU A 5 -2.39 1.56 33.05
C LEU A 5 -3.88 1.34 32.75
N HIS A 6 -4.68 2.38 32.90
CA HIS A 6 -6.02 2.40 32.34
C HIS A 6 -5.86 2.33 30.82
N ASP A 7 -6.11 1.15 30.24
CA ASP A 7 -6.40 0.98 28.82
C ASP A 7 -7.70 1.74 28.56
N TYR A 8 -7.55 2.99 28.16
CA TYR A 8 -8.69 3.81 27.79
C TYR A 8 -9.13 3.39 26.38
N PRO A 9 -10.41 3.02 26.17
CA PRO A 9 -10.90 2.52 24.88
C PRO A 9 -10.85 3.53 23.72
N TRP A 10 -10.57 4.80 24.02
CA TRP A 10 -10.35 5.87 23.03
C TRP A 10 -8.87 6.08 22.66
N VAL A 11 -7.93 5.35 23.28
CA VAL A 11 -6.54 5.35 22.84
C VAL A 11 -6.47 4.49 21.59
N PHE A 12 -6.68 5.12 20.44
CA PHE A 12 -6.39 4.52 19.15
C PHE A 12 -4.93 4.05 19.16
N ARG A 13 -4.72 2.74 19.14
CA ARG A 13 -3.38 2.19 18.90
C ARG A 13 -3.08 2.44 17.43
N ARG A 14 -2.36 3.54 17.17
CA ARG A 14 -1.84 3.89 15.84
C ARG A 14 -1.09 2.67 15.31
N ASP A 15 -1.61 2.08 14.25
CA ASP A 15 -1.05 0.85 13.70
C ASP A 15 -0.04 1.15 12.59
N ASP A 16 0.62 0.12 12.07
CA ASP A 16 1.64 0.31 11.03
C ASP A 16 1.05 0.79 9.69
N ILE A 17 -0.26 0.58 9.47
CA ILE A 17 -0.98 1.03 8.27
C ILE A 17 -1.23 2.54 8.40
N ASP A 18 -1.73 2.99 9.56
CA ASP A 18 -1.91 4.41 9.87
C ASP A 18 -0.58 5.17 9.64
N LEU A 19 0.55 4.62 10.13
CA LEU A 19 1.87 5.24 9.95
C LEU A 19 2.35 5.30 8.48
N LEU A 20 1.92 4.37 7.64
CA LEU A 20 2.24 4.36 6.22
C LEU A 20 1.37 5.37 5.46
N GLU A 21 0.09 5.46 5.81
CA GLU A 21 -0.84 6.46 5.27
C GLU A 21 -0.41 7.87 5.65
N ASP A 22 -0.07 8.12 6.92
CA ASP A 22 0.45 9.39 7.41
C ASP A 22 1.69 9.83 6.61
N GLU A 23 2.64 8.91 6.35
CA GLU A 23 3.85 9.26 5.61
C GLU A 23 3.60 9.50 4.11
N LEU A 24 2.58 8.86 3.53
CA LEU A 24 2.14 9.17 2.17
C LEU A 24 1.46 10.54 2.11
N GLU A 25 0.60 10.85 3.08
CA GLU A 25 -0.03 12.17 3.20
C GLU A 25 1.04 13.26 3.33
N ASP A 26 2.02 13.08 4.23
CA ASP A 26 3.16 13.99 4.37
C ASP A 26 3.91 14.21 3.06
N LEU A 27 4.14 13.14 2.28
CA LEU A 27 4.79 13.21 0.97
C LEU A 27 3.97 14.05 -0.03
N TYR A 28 2.67 13.80 -0.12
CA TYR A 28 1.78 14.56 -0.99
C TYR A 28 1.68 16.01 -0.56
N GLU A 29 1.51 16.32 0.72
CA GLU A 29 1.44 17.69 1.20
C GLU A 29 2.73 18.47 0.90
N THR A 30 3.88 17.83 1.11
CA THR A 30 5.20 18.45 0.93
C THR A 30 5.50 18.75 -0.54
N PHE A 31 5.22 17.81 -1.44
CA PHE A 31 5.70 17.87 -2.82
C PHE A 31 4.61 18.17 -3.87
N HIS A 32 3.32 18.12 -3.51
CA HIS A 32 2.22 18.45 -4.42
C HIS A 32 1.84 19.95 -4.38
N ARG A 33 2.13 20.67 -3.29
CA ARG A 33 1.77 22.09 -3.11
C ARG A 33 2.85 23.11 -3.51
N SER A 34 4.00 22.70 -4.03
CA SER A 34 5.06 23.65 -4.39
C SER A 34 4.67 24.49 -5.62
N GLU A 35 4.50 25.81 -5.43
CA GLU A 35 4.14 26.79 -6.47
C GLU A 35 5.24 26.95 -7.56
N ASP A 36 6.44 26.41 -7.34
CA ASP A 36 7.63 26.58 -8.20
C ASP A 36 7.84 25.41 -9.18
N GLY A 37 6.92 25.23 -10.13
CA GLY A 37 7.11 24.28 -11.24
C GLY A 37 7.16 22.80 -10.85
N SER A 38 7.01 21.92 -11.85
CA SER A 38 6.98 20.46 -11.67
C SER A 38 8.34 19.95 -11.16
N SER A 39 8.49 19.80 -9.84
CA SER A 39 9.63 19.07 -9.27
C SER A 39 9.60 17.61 -9.71
N PHE A 40 10.76 16.94 -9.65
CA PHE A 40 10.84 15.51 -9.97
C PHE A 40 9.94 14.69 -9.03
N GLU A 41 9.91 15.08 -7.76
CA GLU A 41 9.09 14.47 -6.72
C GLU A 41 7.60 14.60 -7.04
N SER A 42 7.17 15.81 -7.45
CA SER A 42 5.79 16.07 -7.87
C SER A 42 5.39 15.21 -9.08
N ALA A 43 6.30 15.00 -10.04
CA ALA A 43 6.04 14.12 -11.19
C ALA A 43 5.90 12.65 -10.78
N VAL A 44 6.72 12.16 -9.84
CA VAL A 44 6.62 10.77 -9.35
C VAL A 44 5.32 10.55 -8.57
N LEU A 45 4.96 11.48 -7.70
CA LEU A 45 3.71 11.42 -6.95
C LEU A 45 2.48 11.60 -7.85
N GLY A 46 2.58 12.46 -8.87
CA GLY A 46 1.55 12.62 -9.90
C GLY A 46 1.31 11.33 -10.68
N GLU A 47 2.38 10.62 -11.07
CA GLU A 47 2.27 9.31 -11.72
C GLU A 47 1.54 8.29 -10.82
N GLN A 48 1.80 8.30 -9.51
CA GLN A 48 1.10 7.44 -8.55
C GLN A 48 -0.40 7.77 -8.51
N LEU A 49 -0.75 9.04 -8.35
CA LEU A 49 -2.16 9.49 -8.33
C LEU A 49 -2.88 9.14 -9.62
N GLU A 50 -2.31 9.44 -10.79
CA GLU A 50 -2.91 9.09 -12.08
C GLU A 50 -3.14 7.59 -12.21
N THR A 51 -2.23 6.78 -11.65
CA THR A 51 -2.34 5.33 -11.69
C THR A 51 -3.46 4.80 -10.80
N GLU A 52 -3.58 5.32 -9.58
CA GLU A 52 -4.67 5.00 -8.65
C GLU A 52 -6.02 5.44 -9.24
N GLU A 53 -6.13 6.67 -9.73
CA GLU A 53 -7.37 7.18 -10.33
C GLU A 53 -7.80 6.37 -11.56
N GLN A 54 -6.85 5.96 -12.41
CA GLN A 54 -7.14 5.13 -13.57
C GLN A 54 -7.61 3.74 -13.13
N SER A 55 -6.96 3.15 -12.12
CA SER A 55 -7.34 1.89 -11.51
C SER A 55 -8.76 1.92 -10.95
N ASP A 56 -9.09 2.96 -10.19
CA ASP A 56 -10.41 3.16 -9.58
C ASP A 56 -11.49 3.34 -10.63
N ARG A 57 -11.20 4.11 -11.69
CA ARG A 57 -12.10 4.27 -12.84
C ARG A 57 -12.37 2.93 -13.52
N GLU A 58 -11.33 2.15 -13.82
CA GLU A 58 -11.49 0.84 -14.45
C GLU A 58 -12.25 -0.15 -13.57
N LEU A 59 -12.01 -0.13 -12.26
CA LEU A 59 -12.72 -0.96 -11.29
C LEU A 59 -14.20 -0.56 -11.19
N SER A 60 -14.49 0.74 -11.14
CA SER A 60 -15.85 1.28 -11.10
C SER A 60 -16.67 0.87 -12.33
N VAL A 61 -16.06 0.91 -13.52
CA VAL A 61 -16.65 0.40 -14.76
C VAL A 61 -16.99 -1.10 -14.63
N ARG A 62 -16.03 -1.92 -14.17
CA ARG A 62 -16.23 -3.39 -14.06
C ARG A 62 -17.31 -3.76 -13.05
N LEU A 63 -17.41 -3.00 -11.96
CA LEU A 63 -18.42 -3.20 -10.93
C LEU A 63 -19.78 -2.60 -11.29
N GLY A 64 -19.86 -1.81 -12.37
CA GLY A 64 -21.10 -1.19 -12.83
C GLY A 64 -21.51 0.04 -12.01
N PHE A 65 -20.59 0.64 -11.25
CA PHE A 65 -20.86 1.85 -10.47
C PHE A 65 -20.98 3.11 -11.32
N ASP A 66 -20.41 3.11 -12.54
CA ASP A 66 -20.51 4.23 -13.50
C ASP A 66 -21.93 4.51 -14.02
N VAL A 67 -22.89 3.61 -13.76
CA VAL A 67 -24.31 3.78 -14.15
C VAL A 67 -25.12 4.50 -13.06
N LEU A 68 -24.53 4.70 -11.88
CA LEU A 68 -25.12 5.47 -10.79
C LEU A 68 -24.42 6.83 -10.74
N GLU A 69 -25.20 7.89 -10.50
CA GLU A 69 -24.76 9.27 -10.24
C GLU A 69 -23.48 9.37 -9.40
N PRO A 70 -22.71 10.47 -9.51
CA PRO A 70 -21.30 10.53 -9.12
C PRO A 70 -21.06 9.84 -7.78
N PRO A 71 -19.99 9.04 -7.66
CA PRO A 71 -19.71 8.31 -6.43
C PRO A 71 -19.79 9.31 -5.28
N PRO A 72 -20.54 9.00 -4.20
CA PRO A 72 -20.65 9.92 -3.08
C PRO A 72 -19.23 10.30 -2.67
N PRO A 73 -18.98 11.59 -2.38
CA PRO A 73 -17.65 12.08 -2.08
C PRO A 73 -17.10 11.25 -0.93
N ALA A 74 -16.06 10.49 -1.23
CA ALA A 74 -15.38 9.57 -0.34
C ALA A 74 -16.26 8.45 0.26
N VAL A 75 -16.46 7.38 -0.51
CA VAL A 75 -16.69 6.03 0.08
C VAL A 75 -15.49 5.61 0.97
N LEU A 76 -14.38 6.34 0.89
CA LEU A 76 -13.19 6.22 1.77
C LEU A 76 -13.12 7.25 2.92
N SER A 77 -14.12 8.11 3.17
CA SER A 77 -14.07 9.08 4.31
C SER A 77 -15.33 9.17 5.17
N ALA A 78 -16.28 8.26 5.02
CA ALA A 78 -17.36 8.12 6.00
C ALA A 78 -17.03 6.98 6.98
N ARG A 79 -16.07 7.22 7.90
CA ARG A 79 -16.22 6.72 9.27
C ARG A 79 -17.41 7.46 9.88
N GLU A 80 -18.62 7.19 9.41
CA GLU A 80 -19.79 7.46 10.23
C GLU A 80 -19.68 6.50 11.40
N SER A 81 -19.51 7.07 12.59
CA SER A 81 -19.56 6.40 13.87
C SER A 81 -20.95 5.79 14.06
N ILE A 82 -21.21 4.67 13.41
CA ILE A 82 -22.26 3.75 13.79
C ILE A 82 -21.60 2.92 14.87
N ASP A 83 -21.89 3.19 16.14
CA ASP A 83 -21.53 2.31 17.25
C ASP A 83 -22.02 0.90 16.88
N PRO A 84 -21.15 -0.03 16.45
CA PRO A 84 -21.60 -1.37 16.15
C PRO A 84 -21.94 -2.02 17.50
N PRO A 85 -22.88 -2.98 17.54
CA PRO A 85 -22.98 -3.84 18.72
C PRO A 85 -21.58 -4.39 19.05
N SER A 86 -21.19 -4.35 20.32
CA SER A 86 -19.84 -4.70 20.84
C SER A 86 -19.22 -5.91 20.14
N ASP A 87 -20.03 -6.92 19.85
CA ASP A 87 -19.63 -8.18 19.22
C ASP A 87 -19.16 -8.01 17.76
N ALA A 88 -19.80 -7.15 16.95
CA ALA A 88 -19.43 -6.93 15.56
C ALA A 88 -18.13 -6.13 15.44
N PHE A 89 -17.93 -5.16 16.34
CA PHE A 89 -16.69 -4.39 16.43
C PHE A 89 -15.52 -5.28 16.89
N GLU A 90 -15.74 -6.13 17.90
CA GLU A 90 -14.73 -7.07 18.38
C GLU A 90 -14.37 -8.12 17.33
N LEU A 91 -15.35 -8.66 16.60
CA LEU A 91 -15.11 -9.58 15.49
C LEU A 91 -14.26 -8.93 14.39
N TRP A 92 -14.64 -7.71 13.98
CA TRP A 92 -13.90 -6.93 13.00
C TRP A 92 -12.46 -6.61 13.45
N GLN A 93 -12.25 -6.28 14.73
CA GLN A 93 -10.90 -6.08 15.27
C GLN A 93 -10.05 -7.36 15.29
N GLN A 94 -10.65 -8.51 15.61
CA GLN A 94 -9.97 -9.81 15.56
C GLN A 94 -9.59 -10.18 14.13
N GLU A 95 -10.47 -9.88 13.18
CA GLU A 95 -10.26 -10.10 11.75
C GLU A 95 -9.13 -9.22 11.19
N LEU A 96 -9.14 -7.91 11.48
CA LEU A 96 -8.02 -7.03 11.15
C LEU A 96 -6.71 -7.51 11.74
N THR A 97 -6.75 -7.98 12.99
CA THR A 97 -5.58 -8.56 13.65
C THR A 97 -5.07 -9.80 12.91
N HIS A 98 -5.96 -10.68 12.46
CA HIS A 98 -5.58 -11.83 11.63
C HIS A 98 -4.90 -11.42 10.32
N ARG A 99 -5.39 -10.35 9.66
CA ARG A 99 -4.78 -9.80 8.44
C ARG A 99 -3.41 -9.18 8.71
N ARG A 100 -3.24 -8.51 9.85
CA ARG A 100 -1.92 -8.04 10.30
C ARG A 100 -0.94 -9.20 10.48
N PHE A 101 -1.38 -10.39 10.86
CA PHE A 101 -0.49 -11.57 10.96
C PHE A 101 -0.41 -12.40 9.68
N HIS A 102 -1.07 -11.99 8.60
CA HIS A 102 -1.05 -12.74 7.35
C HIS A 102 0.38 -12.84 6.79
N PRO A 103 0.86 -14.03 6.37
CA PRO A 103 2.24 -14.23 5.95
C PRO A 103 2.70 -13.29 4.83
N LEU A 104 1.84 -13.04 3.84
CA LEU A 104 2.12 -12.15 2.71
C LEU A 104 2.33 -10.71 3.17
N TYR A 105 1.45 -10.20 4.03
CA TYR A 105 1.57 -8.85 4.59
C TYR A 105 2.80 -8.74 5.48
N GLN A 106 3.08 -9.74 6.32
CA GLN A 106 4.27 -9.77 7.17
C GLN A 106 5.58 -9.85 6.36
N GLN A 107 5.58 -10.52 5.21
CA GLN A 107 6.72 -10.52 4.29
C GLN A 107 6.91 -9.12 3.68
N ALA A 108 5.84 -8.52 3.16
CA ALA A 108 5.88 -7.17 2.58
C ALA A 108 6.34 -6.11 3.58
N LYS A 109 5.81 -6.15 4.81
CA LYS A 109 6.20 -5.26 5.90
C LYS A 109 7.69 -5.35 6.21
N ARG A 110 8.21 -6.57 6.42
CA ARG A 110 9.63 -6.77 6.75
C ARG A 110 10.56 -6.28 5.63
N TRP A 111 10.21 -6.58 4.38
CA TRP A 111 10.97 -6.10 3.22
C TRP A 111 10.95 -4.57 3.14
N THR A 112 9.76 -3.96 3.26
CA THR A 112 9.56 -2.50 3.17
C THR A 112 10.41 -1.74 4.19
N VAL A 113 10.50 -2.21 5.44
CA VAL A 113 11.33 -1.56 6.48
C VAL A 113 12.81 -1.46 6.06
N GLY A 114 13.35 -2.53 5.48
CA GLY A 114 14.74 -2.56 5.03
C GLY A 114 15.01 -1.68 3.81
N VAL A 115 14.04 -1.59 2.90
CA VAL A 115 14.16 -0.79 1.67
C VAL A 115 13.93 0.71 1.95
N LYS A 116 12.85 1.04 2.66
CA LYS A 116 12.38 2.42 2.92
C LYS A 116 13.46 3.30 3.56
N SER A 117 14.07 2.81 4.64
CA SER A 117 15.02 3.61 5.43
C SER A 117 16.29 4.02 4.67
N VAL A 118 16.79 3.13 3.80
CA VAL A 118 17.97 3.40 2.99
C VAL A 118 17.62 4.29 1.79
N ALA A 119 16.48 4.03 1.14
CA ALA A 119 16.01 4.85 0.02
C ALA A 119 15.77 6.30 0.44
N LYS A 120 15.08 6.53 1.57
CA LYS A 120 14.86 7.87 2.14
C LYS A 120 16.18 8.60 2.39
N ARG A 121 17.13 7.94 3.06
CA ARG A 121 18.45 8.51 3.34
C ARG A 121 19.23 8.81 2.06
N GLY A 122 19.20 7.91 1.09
CA GLY A 122 19.90 8.09 -0.19
C GLY A 122 19.32 9.25 -1.00
N TYR A 123 18.03 9.52 -0.89
CA TYR A 123 17.41 10.71 -1.45
C TYR A 123 17.85 11.98 -0.70
N GLU A 124 17.75 12.00 0.63
CA GLU A 124 18.09 13.17 1.48
C GLU A 124 19.57 13.58 1.38
N GLN A 125 20.47 12.60 1.18
CA GLN A 125 21.90 12.86 0.98
C GLN A 125 22.23 13.46 -0.40
N GLY A 126 21.29 13.37 -1.34
CA GLY A 126 21.48 13.80 -2.72
C GLY A 126 22.45 12.93 -3.51
N GLY A 127 22.82 13.39 -4.72
CA GLY A 127 23.76 12.69 -5.61
C GLY A 127 23.11 12.14 -6.87
N GLY A 128 23.89 11.40 -7.67
CA GLY A 128 23.50 10.98 -9.02
C GLY A 128 22.29 10.04 -9.11
N TYR A 129 21.95 9.35 -8.02
CA TYR A 129 20.81 8.44 -7.93
C TYR A 129 19.70 8.93 -6.98
N ALA A 130 19.75 10.17 -6.51
CA ALA A 130 18.77 10.69 -5.55
C ALA A 130 17.32 10.55 -6.05
N GLY A 131 17.08 10.80 -7.35
CA GLY A 131 15.75 10.61 -7.94
C GLY A 131 15.26 9.15 -7.91
N GLU A 132 16.14 8.18 -8.15
CA GLU A 132 15.78 6.76 -8.08
C GLU A 132 15.56 6.30 -6.63
N CYS A 133 16.33 6.84 -5.68
CA CYS A 133 16.08 6.67 -4.25
C CYS A 133 14.71 7.21 -3.85
N PHE A 134 14.31 8.39 -4.34
CA PHE A 134 12.98 8.95 -4.09
C PHE A 134 11.87 8.06 -4.67
N ARG A 135 12.02 7.61 -5.92
CA ARG A 135 11.05 6.70 -6.55
C ARG A 135 10.88 5.40 -5.77
N VAL A 136 11.97 4.78 -5.33
CA VAL A 136 11.89 3.59 -4.48
C VAL A 136 11.18 3.91 -3.17
N TYR A 137 11.54 5.01 -2.52
CA TYR A 137 10.95 5.43 -1.25
C TYR A 137 9.45 5.72 -1.37
N ALA A 138 9.00 6.45 -2.39
CA ALA A 138 7.58 6.74 -2.60
C ALA A 138 6.77 5.46 -2.88
N ASN A 139 7.25 4.60 -3.79
CA ASN A 139 6.51 3.40 -4.19
C ASN A 139 6.51 2.30 -3.11
N VAL A 140 7.58 2.17 -2.31
CA VAL A 140 7.68 1.08 -1.33
C VAL A 140 6.66 1.20 -0.20
N ASN A 141 6.20 2.41 0.13
CA ASN A 141 5.14 2.61 1.14
C ASN A 141 3.79 2.04 0.68
N LEU A 142 3.50 2.04 -0.62
CA LEU A 142 2.23 1.59 -1.18
C LEU A 142 2.09 0.07 -1.19
N VAL A 143 3.19 -0.68 -1.36
CA VAL A 143 3.16 -2.14 -1.45
C VAL A 143 2.46 -2.81 -0.25
N PRO A 144 2.86 -2.58 1.01
CA PRO A 144 2.18 -3.19 2.16
C PRO A 144 0.74 -2.71 2.33
N LEU A 145 0.42 -1.46 1.98
CA LEU A 145 -0.94 -0.93 2.02
C LEU A 145 -1.85 -1.68 1.05
N LYS A 146 -1.47 -1.78 -0.22
CA LYS A 146 -2.23 -2.50 -1.25
C LYS A 146 -2.44 -3.97 -0.91
N ILE A 147 -1.43 -4.62 -0.35
CA ILE A 147 -1.56 -6.01 0.11
C ILE A 147 -2.53 -6.11 1.28
N PHE A 148 -2.47 -5.20 2.24
CA PHE A 148 -3.36 -5.21 3.39
C PHE A 148 -4.82 -4.99 2.97
N THR A 149 -5.07 -3.97 2.14
CA THR A 149 -6.39 -3.69 1.56
C THR A 149 -6.94 -4.89 0.81
N ALA A 150 -6.15 -5.52 -0.06
CA ALA A 150 -6.58 -6.72 -0.78
C ALA A 150 -6.99 -7.85 0.19
N LEU A 151 -6.21 -8.08 1.23
CA LEU A 151 -6.48 -9.12 2.23
C LEU A 151 -7.74 -8.83 3.06
N CYS A 152 -8.04 -7.56 3.32
CA CYS A 152 -9.29 -7.11 3.94
C CYS A 152 -10.49 -7.33 3.01
N GLU A 153 -10.36 -6.99 1.73
CA GLU A 153 -11.45 -7.15 0.76
C GLU A 153 -11.77 -8.60 0.41
N GLU A 154 -10.77 -9.49 0.45
CA GLU A 154 -10.99 -10.94 0.34
C GLU A 154 -11.94 -11.50 1.41
N MET A 155 -12.11 -10.80 2.54
CA MET A 155 -12.94 -11.22 3.67
C MET A 155 -14.43 -11.14 3.40
N HIS A 156 -14.83 -10.22 2.53
CA HIS A 156 -16.23 -10.06 2.19
C HIS A 156 -16.78 -11.31 1.48
N GLU A 157 -15.89 -12.14 0.90
CA GLU A 157 -16.20 -13.40 0.22
C GLU A 157 -17.31 -13.28 -0.83
N ASP A 158 -17.44 -12.09 -1.40
CA ASP A 158 -18.36 -11.75 -2.46
C ASP A 158 -17.61 -11.31 -3.73
N LEU A 159 -18.35 -11.21 -4.83
CA LEU A 159 -17.79 -10.84 -6.12
C LEU A 159 -17.18 -9.43 -6.12
N VAL A 160 -17.72 -8.50 -5.34
CA VAL A 160 -17.25 -7.11 -5.29
C VAL A 160 -15.91 -7.05 -4.57
N GLY A 161 -15.84 -7.58 -3.34
CA GLY A 161 -14.61 -7.66 -2.56
C GLY A 161 -13.51 -8.41 -3.28
N TRP A 162 -13.82 -9.49 -4.02
CA TRP A 162 -12.81 -10.17 -4.82
C TRP A 162 -12.31 -9.36 -6.02
N GLU A 163 -13.15 -8.55 -6.68
CA GLU A 163 -12.68 -7.65 -7.74
C GLU A 163 -11.77 -6.55 -7.18
N ILE A 164 -12.15 -5.95 -6.04
CA ILE A 164 -11.33 -4.94 -5.37
C ILE A 164 -9.98 -5.56 -4.97
N ALA A 165 -9.99 -6.73 -4.32
CA ALA A 165 -8.76 -7.41 -3.91
C ALA A 165 -7.86 -7.78 -5.10
N LEU A 166 -8.42 -8.24 -6.23
CA LEU A 166 -7.64 -8.52 -7.44
C LEU A 166 -6.99 -7.26 -8.01
N GLU A 167 -7.66 -6.11 -7.91
CA GLU A 167 -7.14 -4.82 -8.35
C GLU A 167 -6.03 -4.31 -7.43
N GLU A 168 -6.22 -4.39 -6.12
CA GLU A 168 -5.23 -4.02 -5.12
C GLU A 168 -3.96 -4.88 -5.23
N TYR A 169 -4.09 -6.19 -5.48
CA TYR A 169 -2.93 -7.03 -5.82
C TYR A 169 -2.24 -6.62 -7.13
N ARG A 170 -2.99 -6.18 -8.14
CA ARG A 170 -2.42 -5.68 -9.40
C ARG A 170 -1.60 -4.41 -9.15
N LEU A 171 -2.13 -3.47 -8.37
CA LEU A 171 -1.42 -2.25 -7.98
C LEU A 171 -0.15 -2.56 -7.18
N ALA A 172 -0.23 -3.47 -6.20
CA ALA A 172 0.96 -3.90 -5.43
C ALA A 172 2.07 -4.45 -6.35
N LEU A 173 1.73 -5.29 -7.32
CA LEU A 173 2.68 -5.84 -8.30
C LEU A 173 3.32 -4.75 -9.15
N MET A 174 2.53 -3.79 -9.61
CA MET A 174 3.01 -2.68 -10.43
C MET A 174 3.95 -1.75 -9.64
N TYR A 175 3.67 -1.48 -8.36
CA TYR A 175 4.60 -0.73 -7.51
C TYR A 175 5.91 -1.49 -7.27
N ILE A 176 5.86 -2.81 -7.12
CA ILE A 176 7.07 -3.64 -7.06
C ILE A 176 7.86 -3.55 -8.37
N ASP A 177 7.19 -3.60 -9.53
CA ASP A 177 7.86 -3.51 -10.83
C ASP A 177 8.55 -2.13 -10.99
N ARG A 178 7.90 -1.03 -10.62
CA ARG A 178 8.51 0.32 -10.59
C ARG A 178 9.74 0.38 -9.67
N ILE A 179 9.67 -0.25 -8.49
CA ILE A 179 10.80 -0.33 -7.55
C ILE A 179 11.96 -1.12 -8.18
N LEU A 180 11.68 -2.24 -8.84
CA LEU A 180 12.68 -3.06 -9.52
C LEU A 180 13.37 -2.31 -10.67
N GLU A 181 12.64 -1.47 -11.40
CA GLU A 181 13.18 -0.60 -12.45
C GLU A 181 14.18 0.41 -11.85
N SER A 182 13.79 1.14 -10.82
CA SER A 182 14.67 2.10 -10.13
C SER A 182 15.89 1.42 -9.50
N LEU A 183 15.73 0.26 -8.87
CA LEU A 183 16.83 -0.57 -8.35
C LEU A 183 17.77 -1.04 -9.48
N SER A 184 17.26 -1.25 -10.70
CA SER A 184 18.08 -1.59 -11.87
C SER A 184 18.94 -0.44 -12.34
N LEU A 185 18.42 0.78 -12.31
CA LEU A 185 19.19 1.97 -12.67
C LEU A 185 20.32 2.23 -11.66
N MET A 186 20.10 1.90 -10.39
CA MET A 186 21.10 2.05 -9.33
C MET A 186 22.14 0.92 -9.26
N SER A 187 22.04 -0.14 -10.06
CA SER A 187 22.89 -1.34 -9.93
C SER A 187 24.37 -1.10 -10.25
N LEU A 188 24.70 0.03 -10.88
CA LEU A 188 26.07 0.44 -11.19
C LEU A 188 26.73 1.21 -10.03
N SER A 189 25.98 1.55 -8.97
CA SER A 189 26.51 2.18 -7.78
C SER A 189 27.28 1.16 -6.93
N LEU A 190 28.61 1.33 -6.82
CA LEU A 190 29.44 0.49 -5.95
C LEU A 190 29.03 0.60 -4.48
N GLU A 191 28.69 1.81 -4.03
CA GLU A 191 28.34 2.12 -2.64
C GLU A 191 27.01 1.50 -2.20
N MET A 192 26.07 1.30 -3.14
CA MET A 192 24.73 0.78 -2.84
C MET A 192 24.53 -0.67 -3.32
N SER A 193 25.55 -1.29 -3.90
CA SER A 193 25.46 -2.59 -4.58
C SER A 193 24.80 -3.69 -3.74
N ASP A 194 25.24 -3.89 -2.50
CA ASP A 194 24.69 -4.90 -1.58
C ASP A 194 23.21 -4.64 -1.22
N TRP A 195 22.88 -3.37 -0.96
CA TRP A 195 21.50 -2.97 -0.64
C TRP A 195 20.58 -3.13 -1.85
N VAL A 196 21.03 -2.70 -3.04
CA VAL A 196 20.28 -2.86 -4.28
C VAL A 196 20.01 -4.34 -4.53
N GLN A 197 21.02 -5.19 -4.43
CA GLN A 197 20.86 -6.62 -4.68
C GLN A 197 19.92 -7.28 -3.67
N THR A 198 20.07 -6.98 -2.39
CA THR A 198 19.18 -7.51 -1.33
C THR A 198 17.73 -7.05 -1.53
N SER A 199 17.54 -5.78 -1.85
CA SER A 199 16.21 -5.20 -2.09
C SER A 199 15.54 -5.82 -3.30
N ARG A 200 16.30 -6.06 -4.39
CA ARG A 200 15.80 -6.73 -5.60
C ARG A 200 15.38 -8.17 -5.33
N VAL A 201 16.20 -8.94 -4.60
CA VAL A 201 15.86 -10.33 -4.25
C VAL A 201 14.56 -10.36 -3.46
N GLY A 202 14.45 -9.54 -2.41
CA GLY A 202 13.21 -9.46 -1.61
C GLY A 202 12.00 -9.00 -2.42
N ALA A 203 12.17 -8.07 -3.36
CA ALA A 203 11.11 -7.62 -4.26
C ALA A 203 10.64 -8.75 -5.19
N MET A 204 11.55 -9.53 -5.75
CA MET A 204 11.22 -10.68 -6.61
C MET A 204 10.48 -11.78 -5.84
N GLU A 205 10.94 -12.12 -4.63
CA GLU A 205 10.26 -13.09 -3.76
C GLU A 205 8.85 -12.64 -3.40
N LEU A 206 8.67 -11.35 -3.06
CA LEU A 206 7.36 -10.79 -2.75
C LEU A 206 6.44 -10.78 -3.98
N ARG A 207 6.99 -10.45 -5.15
CA ARG A 207 6.28 -10.48 -6.43
C ARG A 207 5.75 -11.88 -6.76
N GLU A 208 6.57 -12.91 -6.56
CA GLU A 208 6.14 -14.31 -6.76
C GLU A 208 5.02 -14.70 -5.77
N ALA A 209 5.15 -14.31 -4.50
CA ALA A 209 4.12 -14.55 -3.50
C ALA A 209 2.80 -13.85 -3.85
N LEU A 210 2.84 -12.62 -4.36
CA LEU A 210 1.66 -11.87 -4.82
C LEU A 210 1.01 -12.50 -6.06
N LEU A 211 1.80 -12.92 -7.04
CA LEU A 211 1.28 -13.62 -8.22
C LEU A 211 0.56 -14.91 -7.81
N SER A 212 1.11 -15.65 -6.84
CA SER A 212 0.47 -16.83 -6.27
C SER A 212 -0.85 -16.48 -5.57
N ALA A 213 -0.86 -15.46 -4.70
CA ALA A 213 -2.06 -15.00 -4.00
C ALA A 213 -3.17 -14.56 -4.97
N ARG A 214 -2.84 -13.72 -5.95
CA ARG A 214 -3.76 -13.25 -6.99
C ARG A 214 -4.32 -14.39 -7.85
N SER A 215 -3.48 -15.37 -8.21
CA SER A 215 -3.90 -16.57 -8.94
C SER A 215 -4.86 -17.44 -8.11
N ASN A 216 -4.58 -17.60 -6.81
CA ASN A 216 -5.47 -18.32 -5.88
C ASN A 216 -6.83 -17.64 -5.78
N LEU A 217 -6.86 -16.33 -5.61
CA LEU A 217 -8.10 -15.55 -5.56
C LEU A 217 -8.90 -15.65 -6.86
N SER A 218 -8.22 -15.54 -8.01
CA SER A 218 -8.86 -15.71 -9.33
C SER A 218 -9.52 -17.08 -9.48
N ARG A 219 -8.88 -18.15 -8.99
CA ARG A 219 -9.47 -19.50 -8.99
C ARG A 219 -10.66 -19.63 -8.05
N ARG A 220 -10.61 -19.03 -6.85
CA ARG A 220 -11.74 -18.99 -5.91
C ARG A 220 -12.95 -18.31 -6.55
N LYS A 221 -12.72 -17.14 -7.18
CA LYS A 221 -13.76 -16.40 -7.90
C LYS A 221 -14.38 -17.19 -9.05
N GLN A 222 -13.56 -17.88 -9.84
CA GLN A 222 -14.06 -18.73 -10.94
C GLN A 222 -14.91 -19.90 -10.46
N ASN A 223 -14.58 -20.49 -9.31
CA ASN A 223 -15.35 -21.61 -8.74
C ASN A 223 -16.67 -21.18 -8.08
N PHE A 224 -16.85 -19.87 -7.85
CA PHE A 224 -18.06 -19.31 -7.28
C PHE A 224 -19.12 -18.97 -8.34
N LEU A 225 -18.68 -18.69 -9.57
CA LEU A 225 -19.53 -18.42 -10.74
C LEU A 225 -19.97 -19.72 -11.42
#